data_AF-A0A7S4MNQ8-F1
#
_entry.id   AF-A0A7S4MNQ8-F1
#
_cell.length_a   1.000
_cell.length_b   1.000
_cell.length_c   1.000
_cell.angle_alpha   90.00
_cell.angle_beta   90.00
_cell.angle_gamma   90.00
#
_symmetry.space_group_name_H-M   'P 1'
#
loop_
_entity.id
_entity.type
_entity.pdbx_description
1 polymer ?
#
loop_
_entity_poly.entity_id
_entity_poly.type
_entity_poly.pdbx_seq_one_letter_code
_entity_poly.pdbx_strand_id
1 'polypeptide(L)'
;MEEAHDQPADLVEKIVDKAVRSLEKHDAVVSRGQWLKEAEAAEAAGAPLTAAAVVRRTVGRGVDPEDRLRTWADDAAGARDRGATAVSRAILALALAAFPTKRALWTQAVELERRHGTPKSLDEVLAAASERLPRTEIFWLMRA
;
A
#
# COMPACT_ATOMS: atom_id res chain seq x y z
N MET A 1 21.87 6.85 5.92
CA MET A 1 20.75 5.88 6.01
C MET A 1 19.97 6.24 7.26
N GLU A 2 18.98 7.11 7.11
CA GLU A 2 18.51 8.04 8.16
C GLU A 2 17.05 7.83 8.58
N GLU A 3 16.46 6.64 8.35
CA GLU A 3 15.23 6.22 9.07
C GLU A 3 15.55 5.61 10.46
N ALA A 4 16.81 5.72 10.92
CA ALA A 4 17.30 5.09 12.15
C ALA A 4 17.03 5.86 13.45
N HIS A 5 16.17 6.89 13.46
CA HIS A 5 15.90 7.65 14.68
C HIS A 5 14.47 8.18 14.72
N ASP A 6 13.54 7.37 15.25
CA ASP A 6 12.30 7.79 15.92
C ASP A 6 11.55 9.01 15.32
N GLN A 7 11.47 9.10 13.98
CA GLN A 7 10.60 10.10 13.36
C GLN A 7 9.16 9.62 13.56
N PRO A 8 8.30 10.39 14.24
CA PRO A 8 6.90 10.00 14.37
C PRO A 8 6.32 9.90 12.96
N ALA A 9 5.62 8.81 12.64
CA ALA A 9 5.07 8.56 11.30
C ALA A 9 4.27 9.76 10.73
N ASP A 10 3.65 10.54 11.63
CA ASP A 10 2.95 11.80 11.34
C ASP A 10 3.86 12.89 10.73
N LEU A 11 5.12 12.97 11.15
CA LEU A 11 6.11 13.91 10.60
C LEU A 11 6.52 13.49 9.18
N VAL A 12 6.74 12.19 8.94
CA VAL A 12 7.04 11.66 7.60
C VAL A 12 5.89 11.97 6.65
N GLU A 13 4.64 11.74 7.06
CA GLU A 13 3.47 12.09 6.24
C GLU A 13 3.40 13.59 5.93
N LYS A 14 3.70 14.46 6.89
CA LYS A 14 3.73 15.93 6.68
C LYS A 14 4.85 16.36 5.74
N ILE A 15 6.03 15.77 5.83
CA ILE A 15 7.17 16.07 4.94
C ILE A 15 6.83 15.63 3.51
N VAL A 16 6.32 14.42 3.35
CA VAL A 16 5.91 13.89 2.04
C VAL A 16 4.79 14.75 1.44
N ASP A 17 3.78 15.14 2.22
CA ASP A 17 2.70 16.02 1.72
C ASP A 17 3.24 17.37 1.23
N LYS A 18 4.18 17.98 1.96
CA LYS A 18 4.85 19.23 1.52
C LYS A 18 5.69 19.03 0.26
N ALA A 19 6.47 17.96 0.19
CA ALA A 19 7.31 17.66 -0.97
C ALA A 19 6.46 17.44 -2.22
N VAL A 20 5.38 16.67 -2.08
CA VAL A 20 4.42 16.40 -3.14
C VAL A 20 3.76 17.69 -3.66
N ARG A 21 3.28 18.57 -2.77
CA ARG A 21 2.70 19.87 -3.18
C ARG A 21 3.72 20.81 -3.81
N SER A 22 4.96 20.79 -3.31
CA SER A 22 6.05 21.60 -3.87
C SER A 22 6.35 21.18 -5.31
N LEU A 23 6.40 19.88 -5.59
CA LEU A 23 6.62 19.35 -6.94
C LEU A 23 5.47 19.69 -7.89
N GLU A 24 4.21 19.63 -7.44
CA GLU A 24 3.05 20.08 -8.24
C GLU A 24 3.15 21.57 -8.60
N LYS A 25 3.61 22.40 -7.68
CA LYS A 25 3.73 23.86 -7.90
C LYS A 25 4.80 24.21 -8.95
N HIS A 26 5.79 23.35 -9.14
CA HIS A 26 6.90 23.57 -10.08
C HIS A 26 6.63 22.97 -11.48
N ASP A 27 5.38 22.62 -11.81
CA ASP A 27 4.96 22.03 -13.09
C ASP A 27 5.67 20.71 -13.44
N ALA A 28 6.31 20.08 -12.44
CA ALA A 28 6.81 18.73 -12.59
C ALA A 28 5.58 17.80 -12.55
N VAL A 29 5.04 17.48 -13.72
CA VAL A 29 4.00 16.45 -13.88
C VAL A 29 4.61 15.09 -13.57
N VAL A 30 4.75 14.78 -12.29
CA VAL A 30 5.22 13.47 -11.83
C VAL A 30 4.05 12.50 -11.92
N SER A 31 4.16 11.57 -12.86
CA SER A 31 3.17 10.52 -13.07
C SER A 31 3.07 9.58 -11.87
N ARG A 32 1.91 8.91 -11.72
CA ARG A 32 1.70 7.87 -10.70
C ARG A 32 2.79 6.80 -10.74
N GLY A 33 3.17 6.35 -11.94
CA GLY A 33 4.21 5.33 -12.11
C GLY A 33 5.59 5.79 -11.64
N GLN A 34 5.93 7.07 -11.80
CA GLN A 34 7.17 7.62 -11.24
C GLN A 34 7.12 7.68 -9.71
N TRP A 35 6.01 8.14 -9.13
CA TRP A 35 5.84 8.13 -7.68
C TRP A 35 5.95 6.74 -7.06
N LEU A 36 5.39 5.73 -7.73
CA LEU A 36 5.55 4.34 -7.28
C LEU A 36 7.00 3.89 -7.35
N LYS A 37 7.73 4.23 -8.42
CA LYS A 37 9.18 3.93 -8.50
C LYS A 37 9.99 4.60 -7.38
N GLU A 38 9.69 5.86 -7.05
CA GLU A 38 10.33 6.55 -5.93
C GLU A 38 9.99 5.89 -4.59
N ALA A 39 8.74 5.44 -4.41
CA ALA A 39 8.35 4.70 -3.20
C ALA A 39 9.08 3.35 -3.11
N GLU A 40 9.23 2.63 -4.21
CA GLU A 40 9.99 1.38 -4.27
C GLU A 40 11.49 1.61 -3.98
N ALA A 41 12.06 2.70 -4.50
CA ALA A 41 13.44 3.09 -4.20
C ALA A 41 13.62 3.47 -2.72
N ALA A 42 12.66 4.17 -2.13
CA ALA A 42 12.65 4.47 -0.70
C ALA A 42 12.60 3.18 0.14
N GLU A 43 11.72 2.22 -0.21
CA GLU A 43 11.69 0.91 0.46
C GLU A 43 13.04 0.18 0.35
N ALA A 44 13.64 0.14 -0.85
CA ALA A 44 14.94 -0.48 -1.08
C ALA A 44 16.08 0.20 -0.31
N ALA A 45 15.97 1.51 -0.05
CA ALA A 45 16.90 2.27 0.79
C ALA A 45 16.71 2.01 2.29
N GLY A 46 15.81 1.10 2.67
CA GLY A 46 15.47 0.81 4.06
C GLY A 46 14.51 1.83 4.66
N ALA A 47 13.73 2.54 3.81
CA ALA A 47 12.81 3.59 4.21
C ALA A 47 11.31 3.24 4.01
N PRO A 48 10.77 2.16 4.61
CA PRO A 48 9.43 1.65 4.30
C PRO A 48 8.30 2.58 4.77
N LEU A 49 8.51 3.39 5.81
CA LEU A 49 7.51 4.35 6.30
C LEU A 49 7.34 5.50 5.30
N THR A 50 8.46 6.01 4.78
CA THR A 50 8.47 7.01 3.72
C THR A 50 7.81 6.47 2.45
N ALA A 51 8.13 5.24 2.04
CA ALA A 51 7.51 4.58 0.89
C ALA A 51 5.98 4.51 1.02
N ALA A 52 5.48 4.08 2.18
CA ALA A 52 4.05 4.01 2.45
C ALA A 52 3.37 5.39 2.42
N ALA A 53 4.00 6.42 2.96
CA ALA A 53 3.49 7.79 2.93
C ALA A 53 3.39 8.34 1.50
N VAL A 54 4.40 8.09 0.66
CA VAL A 54 4.39 8.48 -0.76
C VAL A 54 3.23 7.80 -1.48
N VAL A 55 3.07 6.48 -1.33
CA VAL A 55 1.97 5.72 -1.95
C VAL A 55 0.61 6.31 -1.57
N ARG A 56 0.36 6.53 -0.28
CA ARG A 56 -0.93 7.05 0.22
C ARG A 56 -1.32 8.38 -0.43
N ARG A 57 -0.33 9.24 -0.71
CA ARG A 57 -0.55 10.56 -1.32
C ARG A 57 -0.68 10.52 -2.84
N THR A 58 -0.12 9.51 -3.50
CA THR A 58 0.15 9.56 -4.95
C THR A 58 -0.57 8.49 -5.76
N VAL A 59 -0.95 7.35 -5.17
CA VAL A 59 -1.54 6.22 -5.91
C VAL A 59 -2.91 6.54 -6.53
N GLY A 60 -3.62 7.53 -5.99
CA GLY A 60 -4.89 8.02 -6.55
C GLY A 60 -4.75 9.05 -7.66
N ARG A 61 -3.53 9.54 -7.96
CA ARG A 61 -3.34 10.59 -8.98
C ARG A 61 -3.55 10.06 -10.39
N GLY A 62 -4.36 10.79 -11.16
CA GLY A 62 -4.64 10.45 -12.56
C GLY A 62 -5.38 9.13 -12.71
N VAL A 63 -6.10 8.69 -11.67
CA VAL A 63 -6.93 7.48 -11.70
C VAL A 63 -8.37 7.87 -11.49
N ASP A 64 -9.20 7.60 -12.49
CA ASP A 64 -10.63 7.84 -12.41
C ASP A 64 -11.25 6.99 -11.29
N PRO A 65 -12.25 7.52 -10.56
CA PRO A 65 -12.86 6.81 -9.42
C PRO A 65 -13.37 5.40 -9.75
N GLU A 66 -13.87 5.21 -10.98
CA GLU A 66 -14.35 3.92 -11.50
C GLU A 66 -13.23 2.90 -11.73
N ASP A 67 -12.02 3.36 -12.05
CA ASP A 67 -10.86 2.54 -12.36
C ASP A 67 -9.94 2.25 -11.17
N ARG A 68 -10.18 2.90 -10.02
CA ARG A 68 -9.34 2.77 -8.82
C ARG A 68 -9.16 1.33 -8.38
N LEU A 69 -10.22 0.52 -8.37
CA LEU A 69 -10.15 -0.86 -7.90
C LEU A 69 -9.16 -1.68 -8.75
N ARG A 70 -9.30 -1.61 -10.08
CA ARG A 70 -8.44 -2.35 -11.01
C ARG A 70 -7.01 -1.82 -10.93
N THR A 71 -6.86 -0.51 -11.08
CA THR A 71 -5.55 0.15 -11.13
C THR A 71 -4.74 -0.12 -9.87
N TRP A 72 -5.35 0.02 -8.69
CA TRP A 72 -4.64 -0.22 -7.42
C TRP A 72 -4.33 -1.70 -7.20
N ALA A 73 -5.19 -2.62 -7.65
CA ALA A 73 -4.90 -4.05 -7.58
C ALA A 73 -3.71 -4.43 -8.48
N ASP A 74 -3.66 -3.90 -9.71
CA ASP A 74 -2.55 -4.12 -10.65
C ASP A 74 -1.25 -3.49 -10.13
N ASP A 75 -1.31 -2.28 -9.56
CA ASP A 75 -0.16 -1.61 -8.98
C ASP A 75 0.40 -2.37 -7.77
N ALA A 76 -0.47 -2.86 -6.90
CA ALA A 76 -0.08 -3.67 -5.75
C ALA A 76 0.59 -4.99 -6.17
N ALA A 77 0.03 -5.67 -7.18
CA ALA A 77 0.61 -6.88 -7.74
C ALA A 77 1.97 -6.60 -8.37
N GLY A 78 2.09 -5.53 -9.18
CA GLY A 78 3.34 -5.13 -9.79
C GLY A 78 4.42 -4.79 -8.76
N ALA A 79 4.08 -4.04 -7.71
CA ALA A 79 5.03 -3.71 -6.65
C ALA A 79 5.53 -4.97 -5.92
N ARG A 80 4.63 -5.92 -5.66
CA ARG A 80 4.96 -7.22 -5.09
C ARG A 80 5.89 -8.03 -5.99
N ASP A 81 5.63 -8.10 -7.29
CA ASP A 81 6.45 -8.86 -8.24
C ASP A 81 7.87 -8.27 -8.35
N ARG A 82 8.01 -6.95 -8.09
CA ARG A 82 9.31 -6.26 -7.98
C ARG A 82 9.98 -6.40 -6.62
N GLY A 83 9.34 -7.06 -5.65
CA GLY A 83 9.87 -7.25 -4.30
C GLY A 83 9.63 -6.07 -3.35
N ALA A 84 8.89 -5.04 -3.76
CA ALA A 84 8.53 -3.89 -2.93
C ALA A 84 7.29 -4.19 -2.08
N THR A 85 7.52 -4.94 -1.01
CA THR A 85 6.50 -5.46 -0.10
C THR A 85 5.79 -4.39 0.72
N ALA A 86 6.50 -3.37 1.21
CA ALA A 86 5.91 -2.25 1.95
C ALA A 86 5.06 -1.37 1.04
N VAL A 87 5.52 -1.12 -0.20
CA VAL A 87 4.74 -0.42 -1.22
C VAL A 87 3.47 -1.21 -1.55
N SER A 88 3.59 -2.50 -1.87
CA SER A 88 2.44 -3.36 -2.15
C SER A 88 1.44 -3.38 -1.00
N ARG A 89 1.93 -3.52 0.25
CA ARG A 89 1.11 -3.47 1.47
C ARG A 89 0.39 -2.12 1.63
N ALA A 90 1.08 -1.01 1.37
CA ALA A 90 0.48 0.32 1.47
C ALA A 90 -0.62 0.55 0.44
N ILE A 91 -0.43 0.08 -0.80
CA ILE A 91 -1.45 0.14 -1.86
C ILE A 91 -2.68 -0.70 -1.46
N LEU A 92 -2.47 -1.95 -1.01
CA LEU A 92 -3.55 -2.84 -0.60
C LEU A 92 -4.32 -2.30 0.60
N ALA A 93 -3.63 -1.72 1.59
CA ALA A 93 -4.29 -1.10 2.74
C ALA A 93 -5.22 0.05 2.31
N LEU A 94 -4.77 0.90 1.38
CA LEU A 94 -5.61 1.97 0.84
C LEU A 94 -6.78 1.42 0.03
N ALA A 95 -6.52 0.42 -0.82
CA ALA A 95 -7.55 -0.21 -1.65
C ALA A 95 -8.61 -0.91 -0.80
N LEU A 96 -8.22 -1.57 0.30
CA LEU A 96 -9.13 -2.22 1.24
C LEU A 96 -9.92 -1.23 2.08
N ALA A 97 -9.36 -0.04 2.39
CA ALA A 97 -10.12 1.02 3.03
C ALA A 97 -11.21 1.59 2.12
N ALA A 98 -10.93 1.73 0.81
CA ALA A 98 -11.91 2.20 -0.17
C ALA A 98 -12.92 1.11 -0.60
N PHE A 99 -12.46 -0.15 -0.67
CA PHE A 99 -13.24 -1.28 -1.20
C PHE A 99 -13.23 -2.48 -0.23
N PRO A 100 -13.74 -2.32 1.01
CA PRO A 100 -13.61 -3.31 2.08
C PRO A 100 -14.30 -4.64 1.80
N THR A 101 -15.24 -4.70 0.86
CA THR A 101 -16.01 -5.90 0.50
C THR A 101 -15.42 -6.66 -0.71
N LYS A 102 -14.30 -6.20 -1.28
CA LYS A 102 -13.73 -6.83 -2.48
C LYS A 102 -12.80 -7.98 -2.11
N ARG A 103 -13.30 -9.21 -2.26
CA ARG A 103 -12.56 -10.46 -2.00
C ARG A 103 -11.18 -10.52 -2.66
N ALA A 104 -11.07 -10.07 -3.92
CA ALA A 104 -9.80 -10.14 -4.66
C ALA A 104 -8.65 -9.39 -3.96
N LEU A 105 -8.94 -8.20 -3.39
CA LEU A 105 -7.95 -7.42 -2.65
C LEU A 105 -7.52 -8.11 -1.35
N TRP A 106 -8.47 -8.71 -0.62
CA TRP A 106 -8.16 -9.48 0.59
C TRP A 106 -7.30 -10.70 0.28
N THR A 107 -7.61 -11.43 -0.80
CA THR A 107 -6.80 -12.56 -1.25
C THR A 107 -5.38 -12.13 -1.61
N GLN A 108 -5.21 -10.99 -2.30
CA GLN A 108 -3.89 -10.43 -2.60
C GLN A 108 -3.12 -10.05 -1.32
N ALA A 109 -3.79 -9.43 -0.34
CA ALA A 109 -3.19 -9.06 0.94
C ALA A 109 -2.77 -10.27 1.77
N VAL A 110 -3.63 -11.28 1.90
CA VAL A 110 -3.31 -12.54 2.58
C VAL A 110 -2.11 -13.21 1.92
N GLU A 111 -2.10 -13.32 0.59
CA GLU A 111 -1.00 -13.96 -0.12
C GLU A 111 0.30 -13.14 -0.04
N LEU A 112 0.23 -11.81 0.08
CA LEU A 112 1.39 -10.95 0.32
C LEU A 112 1.99 -11.23 1.70
N GLU A 113 1.16 -11.20 2.76
CA GLU A 113 1.61 -11.47 4.13
C GLU A 113 2.08 -12.91 4.31
N ARG A 114 1.47 -13.87 3.62
CA ARG A 114 1.90 -15.28 3.66
C ARG A 114 3.31 -15.49 3.11
N ARG A 115 3.70 -14.74 2.07
CA ARG A 115 5.03 -14.87 1.43
C ARG A 115 6.10 -13.98 2.06
N HIS A 116 5.71 -12.78 2.51
CA HIS A 116 6.65 -11.73 2.88
C HIS A 116 6.35 -11.07 4.24
N GLY A 117 5.25 -11.45 4.87
CA GLY A 117 4.82 -10.93 6.15
C GLY A 117 5.32 -11.75 7.33
N THR A 118 4.75 -11.44 8.49
CA THR A 118 4.94 -12.19 9.73
C THR A 118 3.67 -12.99 10.04
N PRO A 119 3.76 -14.04 10.87
CA PRO A 119 2.56 -14.76 11.31
C PRO A 119 1.52 -13.83 11.95
N LYS A 120 1.99 -12.80 12.66
CA LYS A 120 1.13 -11.79 13.28
C LYS A 120 0.43 -10.91 12.25
N SER A 121 1.16 -10.36 11.27
CA SER A 121 0.55 -9.53 10.23
C SER A 121 -0.42 -10.32 9.34
N LEU A 122 -0.14 -11.62 9.12
CA LEU A 122 -1.06 -12.53 8.43
C LEU A 122 -2.35 -12.75 9.24
N ASP A 123 -2.27 -13.02 10.54
CA ASP A 123 -3.47 -13.16 11.40
C ASP A 123 -4.28 -11.87 11.45
N GLU A 124 -3.63 -10.71 11.54
CA GLU A 124 -4.29 -9.40 11.51
C GLU A 124 -5.08 -9.19 10.20
N VAL A 125 -4.50 -9.53 9.04
CA VAL A 125 -5.18 -9.43 7.75
C VAL A 125 -6.33 -10.44 7.65
N LEU A 126 -6.15 -11.67 8.12
CA LEU A 126 -7.21 -12.70 8.11
C LEU A 126 -8.37 -12.33 9.04
N ALA A 127 -8.09 -11.82 10.23
CA ALA A 127 -9.08 -11.30 11.16
C ALA A 127 -9.88 -10.17 10.51
N ALA A 128 -9.18 -9.16 9.98
CA ALA A 128 -9.77 -8.02 9.30
C ALA A 128 -10.61 -8.41 8.07
N ALA A 129 -10.21 -9.46 7.34
CA ALA A 129 -10.96 -10.01 6.22
C ALA A 129 -12.25 -10.70 6.71
N SER A 130 -12.15 -11.53 7.75
CA SER A 130 -13.28 -12.29 8.30
C SER A 130 -14.40 -11.39 8.86
N GLU A 131 -14.03 -10.28 9.49
CA GLU A 131 -14.98 -9.28 10.01
C GLU A 131 -15.73 -8.55 8.88
N ARG A 132 -15.01 -8.18 7.81
CA ARG A 132 -15.57 -7.40 6.69
C ARG A 132 -16.27 -8.26 5.63
N LEU A 133 -15.93 -9.55 5.56
CA LEU A 133 -16.51 -10.54 4.65
C LEU A 133 -17.14 -11.72 5.40
N PRO A 134 -18.17 -11.49 6.25
CA PRO A 134 -18.76 -12.54 7.09
C PRO A 134 -19.38 -13.70 6.31
N ARG A 135 -19.70 -13.51 5.02
CA ARG A 135 -20.25 -14.55 4.13
C ARG A 135 -19.20 -15.32 3.32
N THR A 136 -17.91 -15.02 3.46
CA THR A 136 -16.86 -15.70 2.69
C THR A 136 -16.19 -16.75 3.57
N GLU A 137 -16.72 -17.98 3.56
CA GLU A 137 -16.23 -19.13 4.35
C GLU A 137 -14.74 -19.44 4.13
N ILE A 138 -14.16 -19.03 3.01
CA ILE A 138 -12.75 -19.33 2.68
C ILE A 138 -11.74 -18.64 3.61
N PHE A 139 -12.06 -17.46 4.18
CA PHE A 139 -11.15 -16.79 5.11
C PHE A 139 -11.19 -17.39 6.50
N TRP A 140 -12.34 -17.95 6.91
CA TRP A 140 -12.46 -18.71 8.16
C TRP A 140 -11.68 -20.02 8.09
N LEU A 141 -11.74 -20.73 6.95
CA LEU A 141 -11.00 -21.96 6.72
C LEU A 141 -9.48 -21.76 6.64
N MET A 142 -9.01 -20.58 6.25
CA MET A 142 -7.58 -20.27 6.25
C MET A 142 -7.03 -19.86 7.61
N ARG A 143 -7.90 -19.56 8.59
CA ARG A 143 -7.51 -19.18 9.96
C ARG A 143 -7.54 -20.37 10.94
N ALA A 144 -8.33 -21.41 10.64
CA ALA A 144 -8.42 -22.65 11.42
C ALA A 144 -7.25 -23.60 11.12
#